data_AF-A0AAV2R3C9-F1
#
_entry.id   AF-A0AAV2R3C9-F1
#
_cell.length_a   1.000
_cell.length_b   1.000
_cell.length_c   1.000
_cell.angle_alpha   90.00
_cell.angle_beta   90.00
_cell.angle_gamma   90.00
#
_symmetry.space_group_name_H-M   'P 1'
#
loop_
_entity.id
_entity.type
_entity.pdbx_description
1 polymer ?
#
loop_
_entity_poly.entity_id
_entity_poly.type
_entity_poly.pdbx_seq_one_letter_code
_entity_poly.pdbx_strand_id
1 'polypeptide(L)'
;GCTFDISNKHRLGYSEVELVQCMIDGVNTLYEEDLELQKKYGICSNPSLLCVSNDRRLRRMSEHKGNKAFAGRGQQDYVNIPHIVAMVGLPARGKTYMARKLTHYLNWVGIKSKVFNLGDYRRQVIKEFKDHNFFNAENEEAVKMRDKYALEALSDMCDWIKHEGGEVGVFDATNTTLERRSFIYRKVVGKMEFKLLFIESICDDPKLVEENIIDVKVNSPDYKDMNDEKAFEDFMLRISHYESIYQTIDENLEDHLSFMKIFNAGQKVLIHKSEGNVQARIIYFFMNIHINPRTIYFSRHGESELNIVGKIGGNPDLSERGAEYGKSLAKYIKSQDIKNLRIWTSYLKRTIQTASGIEAPQERWKALNEIDAGACEEMTYQEIANKYPGEFAARDENKYHYRYPNGESYEDLVARLEPVIMELERQKNVLVVAHQAVLRCILGYFFNKSTEEIPYIKVPLHTIIKLTPIAYGCHVQYIPLGIKAVDTHRPKPKIAGTLETDAYQDEFFEDYLY
;
A
#
# COMPACT_ATOMS: atom_id res chain seq x y z
N GLY A 1 6.74 -22.50 28.62
CA GLY A 1 6.59 -22.38 27.16
C GLY A 1 6.16 -23.73 26.65
N CYS A 2 5.00 -23.82 26.01
CA CYS A 2 4.57 -25.03 25.32
C CYS A 2 5.09 -24.96 23.89
N THR A 3 5.91 -25.92 23.49
CA THR A 3 6.39 -26.08 22.11
C THR A 3 5.28 -26.74 21.31
N PHE A 4 4.72 -26.05 20.32
CA PHE A 4 3.75 -26.66 19.40
C PHE A 4 4.50 -27.27 18.22
N ASP A 5 4.56 -28.61 18.20
CA ASP A 5 5.06 -29.38 17.06
C ASP A 5 4.00 -29.37 15.95
N ILE A 6 4.32 -28.73 14.83
CA ILE A 6 3.47 -28.58 13.64
C ILE A 6 3.67 -29.72 12.63
N SER A 7 4.46 -30.74 12.98
CA SER A 7 4.64 -31.91 12.12
C SER A 7 3.39 -32.78 12.08
N ASN A 8 3.18 -33.47 10.96
CA ASN A 8 2.09 -34.45 10.80
C ASN A 8 2.25 -35.67 11.72
N LYS A 9 3.25 -35.74 12.62
CA LYS A 9 3.43 -36.84 13.56
C LYS A 9 2.20 -37.08 14.43
N HIS A 10 1.51 -36.02 14.85
CA HIS A 10 0.29 -36.13 15.66
C HIS A 10 -0.93 -36.65 14.89
N ARG A 11 -0.85 -36.76 13.55
CA ARG A 11 -1.90 -37.33 12.70
C ARG A 11 -1.69 -38.82 12.40
N LEU A 12 -0.52 -39.38 12.73
CA LEU A 12 -0.21 -40.78 12.48
C LEU A 12 -1.01 -41.66 13.46
N GLY A 13 -1.84 -42.55 12.92
CA GLY A 13 -2.63 -43.52 13.71
C GLY A 13 -4.09 -43.13 13.94
N TYR A 14 -4.54 -41.98 13.45
CA TYR A 14 -5.94 -41.55 13.47
C TYR A 14 -6.51 -41.52 12.05
N SER A 15 -7.75 -41.96 11.90
CA SER A 15 -8.55 -41.75 10.70
C SER A 15 -8.98 -40.28 10.57
N GLU A 16 -9.32 -39.84 9.35
CA GLU A 16 -9.85 -38.48 9.12
C GLU A 16 -11.11 -38.21 9.95
N VAL A 17 -11.95 -39.23 10.18
CA VAL A 17 -13.16 -39.12 11.00
C VAL A 17 -12.81 -38.83 12.46
N GLU A 18 -11.80 -39.51 13.02
CA GLU A 18 -11.36 -39.29 14.39
C GLU A 18 -10.74 -37.89 14.58
N LEU A 19 -10.01 -37.40 13.59
CA LEU A 19 -9.45 -36.05 13.61
C LEU A 19 -10.55 -34.98 13.55
N VAL A 20 -11.58 -35.18 12.72
CA VAL A 20 -12.75 -34.29 12.65
C VAL A 20 -13.54 -34.32 13.96
N GLN A 21 -13.72 -35.49 14.56
CA GLN A 21 -14.41 -35.62 15.84
C GLN A 21 -13.65 -34.91 16.96
N CYS A 22 -12.32 -35.07 17.02
CA CYS A 22 -11.48 -34.39 18.01
C CYS A 22 -11.57 -32.86 17.90
N MET A 23 -11.68 -32.32 16.68
CA MET A 23 -11.93 -30.90 16.45
C MET A 23 -13.32 -30.48 16.94
N ILE A 24 -14.37 -31.25 16.62
CA ILE A 24 -15.75 -30.98 17.08
C ILE A 24 -15.81 -30.97 18.61
N ASP A 25 -15.19 -31.95 19.25
CA ASP A 25 -15.16 -32.07 20.71
C ASP A 25 -14.44 -30.88 21.35
N GLY A 26 -13.30 -30.45 20.78
CA GLY A 26 -12.58 -29.27 21.24
C GLY A 26 -13.39 -27.97 21.12
N VAL A 27 -14.16 -27.80 20.04
CA VAL A 27 -15.06 -26.65 19.87
C VAL A 27 -16.21 -26.68 20.89
N ASN A 28 -16.77 -27.85 21.16
CA ASN A 28 -17.83 -28.01 22.17
C ASN A 28 -17.31 -27.69 23.57
N THR A 29 -16.10 -28.15 23.92
CA THR A 29 -15.47 -27.82 25.21
C THR A 29 -15.28 -26.30 25.36
N LEU A 30 -14.77 -25.61 24.33
CA LEU A 30 -14.61 -24.16 24.37
C LEU A 30 -15.95 -23.43 24.53
N TYR A 31 -17.01 -23.94 23.91
CA TYR A 31 -18.36 -23.38 24.06
C TYR A 31 -18.92 -23.56 25.48
N GLU A 32 -18.70 -24.72 26.10
CA GLU A 32 -19.08 -24.97 27.50
C GLU A 32 -18.31 -24.06 28.47
N GLU A 33 -16.99 -23.90 28.28
CA GLU A 33 -16.17 -22.98 29.06
C GLU A 33 -16.65 -21.53 28.95
N ASP A 34 -17.04 -21.10 27.73
CA ASP A 34 -17.58 -19.76 27.51
C ASP A 34 -18.93 -19.56 28.24
N LEU A 35 -19.82 -20.57 28.22
CA LEU A 35 -21.08 -20.52 28.97
C LEU A 35 -20.86 -20.46 30.49
N GLU A 36 -19.85 -21.16 31.01
CA GLU A 36 -19.46 -21.08 32.43
C GLU A 36 -18.90 -19.71 32.79
N LEU A 37 -18.05 -19.13 31.94
CA LEU A 37 -17.52 -17.79 32.12
C LEU A 37 -18.65 -16.74 32.08
N GLN A 38 -19.58 -16.87 31.15
CA GLN A 38 -20.76 -16.00 31.06
C GLN A 38 -21.60 -16.05 32.34
N LYS A 39 -21.84 -17.25 32.90
CA LYS A 39 -22.50 -17.41 34.21
C LYS A 39 -21.70 -16.76 35.34
N LYS A 40 -20.38 -16.98 35.38
CA LYS A 40 -19.49 -16.46 36.42
C LYS A 40 -19.44 -14.93 36.44
N TYR A 41 -19.53 -14.28 35.28
CA TYR A 41 -19.45 -12.83 35.13
C TYR A 41 -20.82 -12.16 34.87
N GLY A 42 -21.93 -12.90 34.97
CA GLY A 42 -23.29 -12.35 34.85
C GLY A 42 -23.64 -11.83 33.46
N ILE A 43 -23.04 -12.37 32.41
CA ILE A 43 -23.25 -11.96 31.01
C ILE A 43 -24.45 -12.77 30.47
N CYS A 44 -25.59 -12.13 30.26
CA CYS A 44 -26.80 -12.80 29.79
C CYS A 44 -26.76 -13.01 28.27
N SER A 45 -26.83 -14.27 27.83
CA SER A 45 -26.91 -14.67 26.42
C SER A 45 -28.37 -14.80 25.97
N ASN A 46 -29.04 -13.68 25.67
CA ASN A 46 -30.26 -13.72 24.86
C ASN A 46 -30.41 -12.43 24.02
N PRO A 47 -30.37 -12.49 22.67
CA PRO A 47 -30.36 -11.30 21.81
C PRO A 47 -31.65 -10.47 21.79
N SER A 48 -32.72 -10.89 22.46
CA SER A 48 -34.09 -10.38 22.25
C SER A 48 -34.73 -9.65 23.44
N LEU A 49 -34.00 -9.39 24.54
CA LEU A 49 -34.58 -8.82 25.77
C LEU A 49 -33.81 -7.64 26.39
N LEU A 50 -33.08 -6.86 25.60
CA LEU A 50 -32.57 -5.55 26.03
C LEU A 50 -33.65 -4.47 25.89
N CYS A 51 -34.73 -4.58 26.66
CA CYS A 51 -35.58 -3.43 26.97
C CYS A 51 -35.91 -3.39 28.48
N VAL A 52 -35.56 -2.26 29.08
CA VAL A 52 -36.10 -1.70 30.34
C VAL A 52 -35.99 -2.56 31.61
N SER A 53 -34.97 -2.28 32.44
CA SER A 53 -35.18 -2.25 33.90
C SER A 53 -34.15 -1.36 34.60
N ASN A 54 -34.68 -0.42 35.39
CA ASN A 54 -33.98 0.55 36.22
C ASN A 54 -33.25 -0.12 37.39
N ASP A 55 -31.94 0.11 37.52
CA ASP A 55 -31.35 0.18 38.87
C ASP A 55 -30.32 1.32 38.96
N ARG A 56 -30.65 2.28 39.83
CA ARG A 56 -29.92 3.53 40.08
C ARG A 56 -28.94 3.29 41.22
N ARG A 57 -27.74 2.77 40.96
CA ARG A 57 -26.68 2.85 42.00
C ARG A 57 -25.21 2.86 41.57
N LEU A 58 -24.88 2.79 40.27
CA LEU A 58 -23.49 2.86 39.79
C LEU A 58 -23.14 4.10 38.94
N ARG A 59 -24.06 5.08 38.84
CA ARG A 59 -23.77 6.39 38.24
C ARG A 59 -23.34 7.40 39.29
N ARG A 60 -22.06 7.39 39.66
CA ARG A 60 -21.33 8.60 40.03
C ARG A 60 -19.91 8.46 39.50
N MET A 61 -19.44 9.50 38.82
CA MET A 61 -18.16 9.62 38.10
C MET A 61 -18.18 9.17 36.63
N SER A 62 -18.96 9.87 35.82
CA SER A 62 -18.57 10.35 34.48
C SER A 62 -19.83 10.88 33.77
N GLU A 63 -20.31 12.03 34.22
CA GLU A 63 -21.18 12.88 33.39
C GLU A 63 -20.31 14.04 32.94
N HIS A 64 -20.02 14.13 31.64
CA HIS A 64 -20.13 15.39 30.90
C HIS A 64 -20.25 15.13 29.39
N LYS A 65 -21.45 15.44 28.89
CA LYS A 65 -21.83 15.85 27.52
C LYS A 65 -21.97 14.78 26.42
N GLY A 66 -23.24 14.40 26.20
CA GLY A 66 -23.89 14.64 24.91
C GLY A 66 -24.15 13.41 24.02
N ASN A 67 -25.35 12.84 24.14
CA ASN A 67 -25.94 11.95 23.14
C ASN A 67 -25.94 12.62 21.74
N LYS A 68 -25.25 12.00 20.78
CA LYS A 68 -25.63 12.02 19.36
C LYS A 68 -26.00 10.60 18.96
N ALA A 69 -27.11 10.50 18.25
CA ALA A 69 -27.69 9.28 17.72
C ALA A 69 -26.69 8.47 16.90
N PHE A 70 -26.87 7.14 16.92
CA PHE A 70 -26.16 6.16 16.10
C PHE A 70 -26.23 6.52 14.60
N ALA A 71 -25.18 7.17 14.10
CA ALA A 71 -24.91 7.39 12.69
C ALA A 71 -23.38 7.39 12.50
N GLY A 72 -22.89 6.51 11.62
CA GLY A 72 -21.47 6.37 11.26
C GLY A 72 -20.77 5.24 12.01
N ARG A 73 -20.64 4.06 11.39
CA ARG A 73 -19.52 3.16 11.73
C ARG A 73 -18.26 3.85 11.21
N GLY A 74 -17.45 4.33 12.15
CA GLY A 74 -16.21 5.05 11.88
C GLY A 74 -15.16 4.18 11.19
N GLN A 75 -14.23 4.89 10.54
CA GLN A 75 -12.90 4.45 10.13
C GLN A 75 -12.40 3.25 10.96
N GLN A 76 -11.97 2.17 10.31
CA GLN A 76 -11.27 1.10 11.02
C GLN A 76 -10.01 1.70 11.64
N ASP A 77 -9.99 1.88 12.95
CA ASP A 77 -8.79 2.32 13.68
C ASP A 77 -7.76 1.19 13.67
N TYR A 78 -6.96 1.13 12.60
CA TYR A 78 -5.88 0.15 12.43
C TYR A 78 -4.72 0.41 13.40
N VAL A 79 -4.60 1.63 13.92
CA VAL A 79 -3.46 2.13 14.68
C VAL A 79 -3.90 2.64 16.06
N ASN A 80 -3.79 1.79 17.08
CA ASN A 80 -4.16 2.17 18.46
C ASN A 80 -3.15 3.13 19.12
N ILE A 81 -1.88 3.03 18.74
CA ILE A 81 -0.78 3.88 19.23
C ILE A 81 0.00 4.32 18.00
N PRO A 82 0.27 5.61 17.79
CA PRO A 82 1.05 6.07 16.64
C PRO A 82 2.44 5.41 16.58
N HIS A 83 2.92 5.19 15.36
CA HIS A 83 4.22 4.57 15.11
C HIS A 83 5.19 5.55 14.48
N ILE A 84 6.46 5.43 14.88
CA ILE A 84 7.58 6.01 14.15
C ILE A 84 8.42 4.87 13.58
N VAL A 85 8.69 4.94 12.28
CA VAL A 85 9.63 4.05 11.57
C VAL A 85 10.91 4.84 11.33
N ALA A 86 12.01 4.46 11.97
CA ALA A 86 13.29 5.14 11.81
C ALA A 86 14.23 4.35 10.91
N MET A 87 14.60 4.93 9.77
CA MET A 87 15.53 4.29 8.83
C MET A 87 16.96 4.33 9.40
N VAL A 88 17.74 3.27 9.18
CA VAL A 88 19.14 3.16 9.59
C VAL A 88 19.99 2.64 8.42
N GLY A 89 21.21 3.14 8.29
CA GLY A 89 22.20 2.62 7.34
C GLY A 89 22.94 3.72 6.57
N LEU A 90 23.99 3.31 5.88
CA LEU A 90 24.88 4.19 5.11
C LEU A 90 24.15 4.90 3.96
N PRO A 91 24.69 6.02 3.43
CA PRO A 91 24.19 6.62 2.19
C PRO A 91 24.17 5.62 1.01
N ALA A 92 23.29 5.85 0.03
CA ALA A 92 23.07 4.96 -1.13
C ALA A 92 22.71 3.49 -0.79
N ARG A 93 22.01 3.28 0.33
CA ARG A 93 21.45 1.97 0.73
C ARG A 93 19.93 1.87 0.56
N GLY A 94 19.35 2.67 -0.34
CA GLY A 94 17.91 2.60 -0.66
C GLY A 94 16.93 3.12 0.40
N LYS A 95 17.40 3.74 1.50
CA LYS A 95 16.53 4.20 2.60
C LYS A 95 15.40 5.12 2.16
N THR A 96 15.70 6.17 1.39
CA THR A 96 14.68 7.12 0.92
C THR A 96 13.67 6.47 0.00
N TYR A 97 14.10 5.57 -0.87
CA TYR A 97 13.21 4.76 -1.71
C TYR A 97 12.27 3.92 -0.85
N MET A 98 12.82 3.18 0.10
CA MET A 98 12.07 2.32 1.03
C MET A 98 11.08 3.13 1.88
N ALA A 99 11.49 4.27 2.41
CA ALA A 99 10.66 5.16 3.21
C ALA A 99 9.46 5.68 2.41
N ARG A 100 9.70 6.18 1.18
CA ARG A 100 8.62 6.68 0.31
C ARG A 100 7.67 5.58 -0.12
N LYS A 101 8.19 4.43 -0.56
CA LYS A 101 7.36 3.28 -0.92
C LYS A 101 6.50 2.78 0.24
N LEU A 102 7.07 2.71 1.44
CA LEU A 102 6.32 2.34 2.62
C LEU A 102 5.18 3.32 2.89
N THR A 103 5.47 4.63 2.85
CA THR A 103 4.44 5.66 3.05
C THR A 103 3.35 5.61 1.98
N HIS A 104 3.68 5.36 0.72
CA HIS A 104 2.68 5.19 -0.34
C HIS A 104 1.78 3.98 -0.07
N TYR A 105 2.37 2.84 0.30
CA TYR A 105 1.62 1.63 0.65
C TYR A 105 0.71 1.85 1.85
N LEU A 106 1.23 2.43 2.94
CA LEU A 106 0.45 2.68 4.15
C LEU A 106 -0.73 3.64 3.87
N ASN A 107 -0.50 4.73 3.15
CA ASN A 107 -1.59 5.64 2.76
C ASN A 107 -2.61 4.95 1.85
N TRP A 108 -2.16 4.12 0.91
CA TRP A 108 -3.05 3.38 0.02
C TRP A 108 -3.97 2.41 0.77
N VAL A 109 -3.47 1.72 1.81
CA VAL A 109 -4.32 0.89 2.69
C VAL A 109 -5.12 1.68 3.73
N GLY A 110 -5.01 3.02 3.73
CA GLY A 110 -5.80 3.91 4.59
C GLY A 110 -5.12 4.34 5.90
N ILE A 111 -3.82 4.05 6.10
CA ILE A 111 -3.05 4.47 7.27
C ILE A 111 -2.32 5.79 6.97
N LYS A 112 -2.72 6.87 7.63
CA LYS A 112 -2.17 8.23 7.42
C LYS A 112 -0.69 8.27 7.76
N SER A 113 0.13 8.36 6.72
CA SER A 113 1.58 8.22 6.83
C SER A 113 2.33 9.34 6.12
N LYS A 114 3.47 9.75 6.68
CA LYS A 114 4.31 10.81 6.11
C LYS A 114 5.80 10.55 6.33
N VAL A 115 6.62 10.88 5.33
CA VAL A 115 8.09 10.82 5.42
C VAL A 115 8.64 12.16 5.90
N PHE A 116 9.59 12.11 6.83
CA PHE A 116 10.40 13.23 7.31
C PHE A 116 11.85 12.97 6.94
N ASN A 117 12.29 13.53 5.81
CA ASN A 117 13.63 13.32 5.26
C ASN A 117 14.60 14.37 5.79
N LEU A 118 15.63 13.93 6.51
CA LEU A 118 16.61 14.83 7.14
C LEU A 118 17.41 15.65 6.11
N GLY A 119 17.60 15.13 4.89
CA GLY A 119 18.26 15.86 3.82
C GLY A 119 17.50 17.11 3.40
N ASP A 120 16.16 17.08 3.42
CA ASP A 120 15.31 18.21 3.06
C ASP A 120 15.43 19.34 4.09
N TYR A 121 15.38 19.01 5.39
CA TYR A 121 15.59 19.98 6.48
C TYR A 121 16.95 20.67 6.37
N ARG A 122 18.01 19.89 6.12
CA ARG A 122 19.35 20.45 5.89
C ARG A 122 19.38 21.38 4.68
N ARG A 123 18.74 21.01 3.55
CA ARG A 123 18.71 21.84 2.32
C ARG A 123 17.92 23.15 2.46
N GLN A 124 16.93 23.20 3.34
CA GLN A 124 16.20 24.45 3.59
C GLN A 124 17.08 25.53 4.22
N VAL A 125 18.06 25.12 5.02
CA VAL A 125 18.97 26.03 5.72
C VAL A 125 20.27 26.24 4.95
N ILE A 126 20.84 25.17 4.39
CA ILE A 126 22.08 25.20 3.60
C ILE A 126 21.70 25.20 2.11
N LYS A 127 21.66 26.40 1.52
CA LYS A 127 21.24 26.60 0.12
C LYS A 127 22.26 26.09 -0.90
N GLU A 128 23.55 26.13 -0.57
CA GLU A 128 24.62 25.66 -1.44
C GLU A 128 25.41 24.56 -0.73
N PHE A 129 25.31 23.34 -1.27
CA PHE A 129 26.15 22.22 -0.84
C PHE A 129 27.55 22.39 -1.44
N LYS A 130 28.57 22.47 -0.59
CA LYS A 130 29.96 22.63 -1.03
C LYS A 130 30.60 21.28 -1.38
N ASP A 131 30.74 20.43 -0.37
CA ASP A 131 31.45 19.16 -0.48
C ASP A 131 31.11 18.22 0.70
N HIS A 132 31.67 17.02 0.63
CA HIS A 132 31.52 15.95 1.61
C HIS A 132 32.06 16.30 3.01
N ASN A 133 32.86 17.35 3.21
CA ASN A 133 33.46 17.69 4.52
C ASN A 133 32.40 18.11 5.55
N PHE A 134 31.22 18.53 5.08
CA PHE A 134 30.06 18.72 5.96
C PHE A 134 29.65 17.41 6.68
N PHE A 135 29.97 16.25 6.13
CA PHE A 135 29.62 14.97 6.73
C PHE A 135 30.71 14.34 7.59
N ASN A 136 31.93 14.89 7.57
CA ASN A 136 33.04 14.43 8.38
C ASN A 136 32.66 14.49 9.88
N ALA A 137 32.93 13.42 10.62
CA ALA A 137 32.69 13.34 12.05
C ALA A 137 33.60 14.27 12.87
N GLU A 138 34.78 14.61 12.34
CA GLU A 138 35.74 15.54 12.96
C GLU A 138 35.30 17.01 12.82
N ASN A 139 34.33 17.30 11.95
CA ASN A 139 33.77 18.64 11.78
C ASN A 139 32.69 18.92 12.83
N GLU A 140 33.10 19.35 14.03
CA GLU A 140 32.20 19.60 15.16
C GLU A 140 31.04 20.56 14.85
N GLU A 141 31.29 21.61 14.05
CA GLU A 141 30.26 22.58 13.68
C GLU A 141 29.19 21.92 12.80
N ALA A 142 29.61 21.12 11.81
CA ALA A 142 28.69 20.40 10.95
C ALA A 142 27.95 19.27 11.68
N VAL A 143 28.59 18.60 12.65
CA VAL A 143 27.91 17.64 13.54
C VAL A 143 26.80 18.34 14.33
N LYS A 144 27.09 19.46 15.00
CA LYS A 144 26.09 20.26 15.75
C LYS A 144 24.92 20.69 14.87
N MET A 145 25.19 21.12 13.63
CA MET A 145 24.14 21.46 12.68
C MET A 145 23.27 20.26 12.29
N ARG A 146 23.89 19.12 11.95
CA ARG A 146 23.17 17.89 11.61
C ARG A 146 22.32 17.36 12.77
N ASP A 147 22.81 17.48 14.01
CA ASP A 147 22.05 17.15 15.21
C ASP A 147 20.84 18.05 15.37
N LYS A 148 21.02 19.37 15.21
CA LYS A 148 19.93 20.35 15.26
C LYS A 148 18.82 20.02 14.25
N TYR A 149 19.16 19.78 12.98
CA TYR A 149 18.16 19.45 11.96
C TYR A 149 17.45 18.12 12.24
N ALA A 150 18.16 17.14 12.79
CA ALA A 150 17.54 15.87 13.19
C ALA A 150 16.54 16.05 14.34
N LEU A 151 16.83 16.95 15.28
CA LEU A 151 15.94 17.30 16.37
C LEU A 151 14.67 17.98 15.89
N GLU A 152 14.81 18.97 14.98
CA GLU A 152 13.71 19.70 14.36
C GLU A 152 12.81 18.73 13.57
N ALA A 153 13.38 17.95 12.65
CA ALA A 153 12.62 16.98 11.87
C ALA A 153 11.87 15.95 12.73
N LEU A 154 12.50 15.47 13.81
CA LEU A 154 11.86 14.54 14.74
C LEU A 154 10.78 15.23 15.61
N SER A 155 10.93 16.52 15.92
CA SER A 155 9.86 17.29 16.60
C SER A 155 8.67 17.48 15.68
N ASP A 156 8.88 17.96 14.46
CA ASP A 156 7.82 18.17 13.47
C ASP A 156 7.03 16.89 13.19
N MET A 157 7.72 15.74 13.13
CA MET A 157 7.05 14.45 12.98
C MET A 157 6.16 14.10 14.16
N CYS A 158 6.64 14.33 15.39
CA CYS A 158 5.83 14.10 16.57
C CYS A 158 4.64 15.07 16.65
N ASP A 159 4.84 16.33 16.28
CA ASP A 159 3.79 17.35 16.29
C ASP A 159 2.72 17.05 15.23
N TRP A 160 3.14 16.63 14.04
CA TRP A 160 2.23 16.15 12.98
C TRP A 160 1.37 14.97 13.45
N ILE A 161 1.97 13.99 14.14
CA ILE A 161 1.21 12.88 14.74
C ILE A 161 0.20 13.39 15.78
N LYS A 162 0.64 14.24 16.72
CA LYS A 162 -0.19 14.71 17.85
C LYS A 162 -1.32 15.65 17.44
N HIS A 163 -1.07 16.51 16.46
CA HIS A 163 -1.92 17.67 16.19
C HIS A 163 -2.64 17.59 14.84
N GLU A 164 -2.11 16.83 13.88
CA GLU A 164 -2.69 16.69 12.53
C GLU A 164 -3.30 15.31 12.27
N GLY A 165 -3.30 14.42 13.27
CA GLY A 165 -3.90 13.09 13.19
C GLY A 165 -3.11 12.10 12.32
N GLY A 166 -1.78 12.26 12.27
CA GLY A 166 -0.88 11.28 11.65
C GLY A 166 -0.78 9.99 12.45
N GLU A 167 -0.69 8.84 11.76
CA GLU A 167 -0.67 7.52 12.38
C GLU A 167 0.72 6.87 12.33
N VAL A 168 1.44 7.04 11.21
CA VAL A 168 2.80 6.52 11.03
C VAL A 168 3.74 7.58 10.46
N GLY A 169 4.72 8.00 11.25
CA GLY A 169 5.81 8.88 10.81
C GLY A 169 7.03 8.07 10.37
N VAL A 170 7.56 8.31 9.18
CA VAL A 170 8.79 7.66 8.70
C VAL A 170 9.96 8.65 8.77
N PHE A 171 10.89 8.41 9.69
CA PHE A 171 12.08 9.24 9.89
C PHE A 171 13.22 8.74 9.00
N ASP A 172 13.42 9.41 7.86
CA ASP A 172 14.42 9.05 6.86
C ASP A 172 15.73 9.82 7.09
N ALA A 173 16.66 9.14 7.78
CA ALA A 173 18.01 9.61 8.05
C ALA A 173 18.98 8.41 8.10
N THR A 174 20.29 8.67 8.27
CA THR A 174 21.29 7.60 8.38
C THR A 174 21.24 6.87 9.73
N ASN A 175 21.05 7.60 10.83
CA ASN A 175 20.91 7.06 12.19
C ASN A 175 21.96 5.98 12.55
N THR A 176 23.18 6.16 12.06
CA THR A 176 24.27 5.17 12.06
C THR A 176 24.96 4.99 13.42
N THR A 177 24.71 5.83 14.41
CA THR A 177 25.35 5.73 15.73
C THR A 177 24.37 5.28 16.82
N LEU A 178 24.87 4.53 17.80
CA LEU A 178 24.08 4.08 18.96
C LEU A 178 23.51 5.28 19.74
N GLU A 179 24.31 6.34 19.91
CA GLU A 179 23.88 7.56 20.61
C GLU A 179 22.66 8.21 19.95
N ARG A 180 22.66 8.30 18.61
CA ARG A 180 21.53 8.84 17.86
C ARG A 180 20.27 8.00 18.04
N ARG A 181 20.39 6.67 17.93
CA ARG A 181 19.25 5.76 18.12
C ARG A 181 18.71 5.80 19.54
N SER A 182 19.60 5.83 20.53
CA SER A 182 19.26 6.02 21.95
C SER A 182 18.52 7.34 22.20
N PHE A 183 18.92 8.42 21.51
CA PHE A 183 18.21 9.70 21.57
C PHE A 183 16.79 9.59 20.98
N ILE A 184 16.65 8.99 19.78
CA ILE A 184 15.36 8.77 19.13
C ILE A 184 14.44 7.95 20.05
N TYR A 185 14.92 6.85 20.60
CA TYR A 185 14.17 6.00 21.53
C TYR A 185 13.66 6.78 22.75
N ARG A 186 14.54 7.53 23.44
CA ARG A 186 14.16 8.34 24.61
C ARG A 186 13.09 9.38 24.28
N LYS A 187 13.13 9.99 23.10
CA LYS A 187 12.13 10.98 22.68
C LYS A 187 10.82 10.30 22.27
N VAL A 188 10.87 9.32 21.38
CA VAL A 188 9.70 8.66 20.80
C VAL A 188 8.97 7.80 21.82
N VAL A 189 9.67 6.85 22.43
CA VAL A 189 9.06 5.90 23.38
C VAL A 189 8.98 6.55 24.76
N GLY A 190 10.06 7.15 25.24
CA GLY A 190 10.14 7.66 26.61
C GLY A 190 9.34 8.94 26.89
N LYS A 191 9.21 9.85 25.92
CA LYS A 191 8.49 11.14 26.10
C LYS A 191 7.18 11.23 25.36
N MET A 192 7.10 10.68 24.15
CA MET A 192 5.89 10.76 23.33
C MET A 192 4.97 9.54 23.48
N GLU A 193 5.46 8.46 24.09
CA GLU A 193 4.72 7.19 24.28
C GLU A 193 4.25 6.57 22.95
N PHE A 194 4.98 6.85 21.86
CA PHE A 194 4.75 6.25 20.55
C PHE A 194 5.51 4.94 20.42
N LYS A 195 5.06 4.08 19.51
CA LYS A 195 5.81 2.88 19.11
C LYS A 195 6.95 3.26 18.17
N LEU A 196 8.09 2.57 18.29
CA LEU A 196 9.27 2.81 17.45
C LEU A 196 9.70 1.49 16.79
N LEU A 197 9.91 1.53 15.48
CA LEU A 197 10.49 0.42 14.70
C LEU A 197 11.68 0.94 13.90
N PHE A 198 12.86 0.39 14.11
CA PHE A 198 14.01 0.70 13.25
C PHE A 198 14.06 -0.21 12.02
N ILE A 199 14.36 0.35 10.86
CA ILE A 199 14.58 -0.41 9.62
C ILE A 199 15.99 -0.13 9.13
N GLU A 200 16.89 -1.08 9.34
CA GLU A 200 18.29 -0.99 8.95
C GLU A 200 18.51 -1.63 7.57
N SER A 201 18.99 -0.84 6.61
CA SER A 201 19.37 -1.33 5.28
C SER A 201 20.89 -1.48 5.18
N ILE A 202 21.34 -2.73 5.01
CA ILE A 202 22.74 -3.13 4.93
C ILE A 202 22.97 -3.69 3.52
N CYS A 203 23.92 -3.11 2.78
CA CYS A 203 24.27 -3.61 1.46
C CYS A 203 25.79 -3.53 1.28
N ASP A 204 26.39 -4.67 1.01
CA ASP A 204 27.82 -4.81 0.76
C ASP A 204 28.10 -5.16 -0.71
N ASP A 205 27.05 -5.31 -1.54
CA ASP A 205 27.17 -5.56 -2.98
C ASP A 205 27.59 -4.27 -3.72
N PRO A 206 28.80 -4.22 -4.28
CA PRO A 206 29.31 -3.02 -4.94
C PRO A 206 28.44 -2.54 -6.11
N LYS A 207 27.82 -3.47 -6.85
CA LYS A 207 26.99 -3.13 -8.01
C LYS A 207 25.72 -2.40 -7.60
N LEU A 208 25.04 -2.91 -6.57
CA LEU A 208 23.83 -2.28 -6.03
C LEU A 208 24.13 -0.91 -5.43
N VAL A 209 25.31 -0.76 -4.80
CA VAL A 209 25.74 0.53 -4.26
C VAL A 209 26.01 1.52 -5.38
N GLU A 210 26.73 1.11 -6.43
CA GLU A 210 27.02 1.96 -7.59
C GLU A 210 25.74 2.40 -8.31
N GLU A 211 24.82 1.47 -8.59
CA GLU A 211 23.52 1.78 -9.19
C GLU A 211 22.72 2.81 -8.36
N ASN A 212 22.67 2.62 -7.03
CA ASN A 212 22.01 3.57 -6.14
C ASN A 212 22.70 4.93 -6.10
N ILE A 213 24.04 4.97 -6.20
CA ILE A 213 24.78 6.24 -6.26
C ILE A 213 24.44 6.98 -7.55
N ILE A 214 24.41 6.27 -8.69
CA ILE A 214 24.05 6.86 -9.99
C ILE A 214 22.65 7.47 -9.92
N ASP A 215 21.68 6.73 -9.39
CA ASP A 215 20.31 7.22 -9.25
C ASP A 215 20.19 8.44 -8.31
N VAL A 216 20.91 8.42 -7.17
CA VAL A 216 20.95 9.56 -6.24
C VAL A 216 21.60 10.78 -6.88
N LYS A 217 22.68 10.62 -7.66
CA LYS A 217 23.33 11.76 -8.34
C LYS A 217 22.41 12.46 -9.31
N VAL A 218 21.73 11.69 -10.17
CA VAL A 218 20.85 12.22 -11.22
C VAL A 218 19.71 13.04 -10.62
N ASN A 219 19.22 12.65 -9.44
CA ASN A 219 18.01 13.21 -8.87
C ASN A 219 18.23 14.08 -7.62
N SER A 220 19.44 14.13 -7.04
CA SER A 220 19.73 14.88 -5.82
C SER A 220 20.02 16.35 -6.11
N PRO A 221 19.34 17.30 -5.43
CA PRO A 221 19.67 18.71 -5.53
C PRO A 221 21.11 19.05 -5.10
N ASP A 222 21.72 18.22 -4.25
CA ASP A 222 23.07 18.44 -3.71
C ASP A 222 24.16 18.46 -4.82
N TYR A 223 23.93 17.78 -5.95
CA TYR A 223 24.93 17.54 -6.99
C TYR A 223 24.59 18.20 -8.33
N LYS A 224 23.53 19.02 -8.38
CA LYS A 224 22.98 19.58 -9.62
C LYS A 224 24.01 20.36 -10.46
N ASP A 225 24.94 21.05 -9.80
CA ASP A 225 25.95 21.90 -10.45
C ASP A 225 27.35 21.25 -10.51
N MET A 226 27.47 19.97 -10.12
CA MET A 226 28.71 19.20 -10.20
C MET A 226 28.69 18.28 -11.41
N ASN A 227 29.87 18.00 -11.99
CA ASN A 227 29.96 16.97 -13.03
C ASN A 227 29.87 15.55 -12.42
N ASP A 228 29.50 14.57 -13.25
CA ASP A 228 29.17 13.21 -12.80
C ASP A 228 30.34 12.50 -12.09
N GLU A 229 31.58 12.75 -12.53
CA GLU A 229 32.80 12.19 -11.97
C GLU A 229 33.08 12.76 -10.57
N LYS A 230 33.12 14.09 -10.43
CA LYS A 230 33.33 14.75 -9.12
C LYS A 230 32.20 14.46 -8.15
N ALA A 231 30.95 14.42 -8.63
CA ALA A 231 29.81 14.02 -7.80
C ALA A 231 29.96 12.57 -7.31
N PHE A 232 30.55 11.67 -8.10
CA PHE A 232 30.85 10.30 -7.65
C PHE A 232 31.86 10.31 -6.51
N GLU A 233 32.99 10.97 -6.74
CA GLU A 233 34.11 11.00 -5.80
C GLU A 233 33.68 11.64 -4.48
N ASP A 234 32.98 12.78 -4.54
CA ASP A 234 32.41 13.44 -3.37
C ASP A 234 31.45 12.52 -2.61
N PHE A 235 30.55 11.82 -3.32
CA PHE A 235 29.58 10.93 -2.68
C PHE A 235 30.25 9.70 -2.05
N MET A 236 31.28 9.15 -2.68
CA MET A 236 32.07 8.05 -2.13
C MET A 236 32.82 8.49 -0.87
N LEU A 237 33.41 9.68 -0.87
CA LEU A 237 34.03 10.25 0.33
C LEU A 237 32.98 10.48 1.43
N ARG A 238 31.79 10.99 1.09
CA ARG A 238 30.67 11.09 2.02
C ARG A 238 30.29 9.74 2.63
N ILE A 239 30.25 8.66 1.86
CA ILE A 239 30.01 7.31 2.39
C ILE A 239 31.11 6.93 3.40
N SER A 240 32.38 7.15 3.06
CA SER A 240 33.53 6.80 3.92
C SER A 240 33.49 7.53 5.27
N HIS A 241 33.03 8.79 5.29
CA HIS A 241 32.81 9.56 6.53
C HIS A 241 31.75 8.95 7.43
N TYR A 242 30.73 8.30 6.87
CA TYR A 242 29.72 7.60 7.66
C TYR A 242 30.19 6.21 8.08
N GLU A 243 30.95 5.51 7.24
CA GLU A 243 31.52 4.19 7.53
C GLU A 243 32.45 4.22 8.75
N SER A 244 33.28 5.26 8.90
CA SER A 244 34.23 5.39 10.01
C SER A 244 33.57 5.43 11.40
N ILE A 245 32.29 5.81 11.47
CA ILE A 245 31.51 5.92 12.71
C ILE A 245 30.30 4.99 12.76
N TYR A 246 30.10 4.15 11.74
CA TYR A 246 28.89 3.34 11.64
C TYR A 246 28.91 2.20 12.67
N GLN A 247 27.90 2.19 13.53
CA GLN A 247 27.60 1.14 14.47
C GLN A 247 26.27 0.51 14.06
N THR A 248 26.33 -0.68 13.45
CA THR A 248 25.12 -1.45 13.13
C THR A 248 24.29 -1.68 14.40
N ILE A 249 22.97 -1.82 14.27
CA ILE A 249 22.13 -2.13 15.45
C ILE A 249 22.60 -3.44 16.07
N ASP A 250 22.80 -3.53 17.38
CA ASP A 250 23.26 -4.77 18.03
C ASP A 250 22.14 -5.40 18.87
N GLU A 251 21.88 -6.69 18.68
CA GLU A 251 20.78 -7.42 19.34
C GLU A 251 20.94 -7.51 20.87
N ASN A 252 22.18 -7.49 21.37
CA ASN A 252 22.46 -7.62 22.79
C ASN A 252 22.61 -6.24 23.46
N LEU A 253 23.29 -5.30 22.81
CA LEU A 253 23.50 -3.95 23.37
C LEU A 253 22.24 -3.08 23.26
N GLU A 254 21.42 -3.30 22.24
CA GLU A 254 20.18 -2.57 21.98
C GLU A 254 18.95 -3.50 22.04
N ASP A 255 18.97 -4.47 22.98
CA ASP A 255 17.96 -5.50 23.16
C ASP A 255 16.54 -4.96 23.43
N HIS A 256 16.41 -3.71 23.87
CA HIS A 256 15.13 -3.06 24.12
C HIS A 256 14.46 -2.53 22.84
N LEU A 257 15.16 -2.52 21.69
CA LEU A 257 14.66 -1.97 20.44
C LEU A 257 13.86 -3.00 19.62
N SER A 258 12.78 -2.54 19.00
CA SER A 258 12.13 -3.23 17.89
C SER A 258 12.80 -2.83 16.58
N PHE A 259 13.30 -3.80 15.79
CA PHE A 259 13.95 -3.49 14.53
C PHE A 259 13.88 -4.62 13.50
N MET A 260 14.10 -4.25 12.25
CA MET A 260 14.32 -5.13 11.12
C MET A 260 15.64 -4.74 10.43
N LYS A 261 16.51 -5.72 10.17
CA LYS A 261 17.68 -5.56 9.30
C LYS A 261 17.41 -6.22 7.96
N ILE A 262 17.71 -5.52 6.87
CA ILE A 262 17.55 -5.98 5.50
C ILE A 262 18.93 -6.00 4.86
N PHE A 263 19.39 -7.18 4.46
CA PHE A 263 20.71 -7.38 3.88
C PHE A 263 20.60 -7.57 2.36
N ASN A 264 21.46 -6.86 1.62
CA ASN A 264 21.65 -6.98 0.17
C ASN A 264 20.33 -7.00 -0.60
N ALA A 265 19.52 -5.95 -0.44
CA ALA A 265 18.22 -5.80 -1.10
C ALA A 265 17.24 -6.97 -0.85
N GLY A 266 17.23 -7.50 0.39
CA GLY A 266 16.24 -8.49 0.83
C GLY A 266 16.70 -9.96 0.75
N GLN A 267 17.96 -10.23 0.40
CA GLN A 267 18.51 -11.60 0.41
C GLN A 267 18.43 -12.28 1.78
N LYS A 268 18.58 -11.49 2.85
CA LYS A 268 18.40 -11.93 4.23
C LYS A 268 17.69 -10.83 5.01
N VAL A 269 16.80 -11.23 5.89
CA VAL A 269 16.15 -10.33 6.85
C VAL A 269 16.34 -10.86 8.27
N LEU A 270 16.50 -9.96 9.23
CA LEU A 270 16.49 -10.26 10.66
C LEU A 270 15.47 -9.37 11.32
N ILE A 271 14.61 -9.93 12.17
CA ILE A 271 13.53 -9.21 12.85
C ILE A 271 13.68 -9.44 14.35
N HIS A 272 13.62 -8.36 15.12
CA HIS A 272 13.77 -8.38 16.57
C HIS A 272 12.64 -7.59 17.25
N LYS A 273 11.96 -8.24 18.21
CA LYS A 273 10.90 -7.67 19.08
C LYS A 273 9.85 -6.83 18.34
N SER A 274 9.34 -7.29 17.20
CA SER A 274 8.24 -6.60 16.50
C SER A 274 6.91 -6.78 17.24
N GLU A 275 6.13 -5.70 17.39
CA GLU A 275 4.89 -5.71 18.15
C GLU A 275 3.69 -5.16 17.38
N GLY A 276 2.60 -5.92 17.36
CA GLY A 276 1.31 -5.49 16.83
C GLY A 276 1.20 -5.52 15.31
N ASN A 277 -0.02 -5.25 14.84
CA ASN A 277 -0.39 -5.43 13.43
C ASN A 277 0.34 -4.48 12.47
N VAL A 278 0.55 -3.22 12.87
CA VAL A 278 1.20 -2.21 12.01
C VAL A 278 2.66 -2.58 11.74
N GLN A 279 3.43 -2.95 12.76
CA GLN A 279 4.82 -3.37 12.57
C GLN A 279 4.92 -4.66 11.76
N ALA A 280 4.07 -5.66 12.03
CA ALA A 280 4.03 -6.89 11.24
C ALA A 280 3.74 -6.62 9.76
N ARG A 281 2.82 -5.69 9.48
CA ARG A 281 2.48 -5.24 8.13
C ARG A 281 3.65 -4.53 7.44
N ILE A 282 4.35 -3.63 8.14
CA ILE A 282 5.55 -2.95 7.62
C ILE A 282 6.65 -3.97 7.28
N ILE A 283 6.88 -4.93 8.16
CA ILE A 283 7.86 -6.00 7.96
C ILE A 283 7.48 -6.85 6.75
N TYR A 284 6.22 -7.28 6.67
CA TYR A 284 5.70 -8.05 5.54
C TYR A 284 5.85 -7.28 4.22
N PHE A 285 5.57 -5.99 4.21
CA PHE A 285 5.81 -5.13 3.04
C PHE A 285 7.29 -5.18 2.62
N PHE A 286 8.23 -4.95 3.55
CA PHE A 286 9.65 -4.96 3.24
C PHE A 286 10.20 -6.32 2.80
N MET A 287 9.59 -7.42 3.22
CA MET A 287 9.93 -8.76 2.74
C MET A 287 9.54 -9.02 1.28
N ASN A 288 8.62 -8.23 0.73
CA ASN A 288 8.09 -8.43 -0.63
C ASN A 288 8.59 -7.41 -1.65
N ILE A 289 9.14 -6.27 -1.25
CA ILE A 289 9.67 -5.30 -2.20
C ILE A 289 11.05 -5.70 -2.73
N HIS A 290 11.34 -5.31 -3.98
CA HIS A 290 12.68 -5.39 -4.53
C HIS A 290 12.99 -4.17 -5.41
N ILE A 291 14.29 -3.85 -5.53
CA ILE A 291 14.80 -2.71 -6.31
C ILE A 291 15.15 -3.06 -7.76
N ASN A 292 15.09 -4.35 -8.14
CA ASN A 292 15.43 -4.76 -9.52
C ASN A 292 14.50 -4.08 -10.55
N PRO A 293 15.05 -3.54 -11.66
CA PRO A 293 14.26 -3.01 -12.76
C PRO A 293 13.28 -4.05 -13.30
N ARG A 294 12.04 -3.62 -13.54
CA ARG A 294 10.96 -4.46 -14.07
C ARG A 294 9.92 -3.65 -14.82
N THR A 295 9.08 -4.33 -15.59
CA THR A 295 7.93 -3.71 -16.25
C THR A 295 6.66 -4.47 -15.91
N ILE A 296 5.63 -3.73 -15.50
CA ILE A 296 4.30 -4.24 -15.24
C ILE A 296 3.37 -3.72 -16.33
N TYR A 297 2.59 -4.60 -16.92
CA TYR A 297 1.60 -4.27 -17.93
C TYR A 297 0.21 -4.39 -17.32
N PHE A 298 -0.65 -3.41 -17.57
CA PHE A 298 -2.05 -3.47 -17.20
C PHE A 298 -2.92 -3.33 -18.46
N SER A 299 -4.00 -4.08 -18.50
CA SER A 299 -5.03 -3.93 -19.51
C SER A 299 -6.38 -4.23 -18.88
N ARG A 300 -7.42 -3.52 -19.28
CA ARG A 300 -8.78 -4.04 -19.07
C ARG A 300 -8.98 -5.30 -19.92
N HIS A 301 -10.01 -6.07 -19.62
CA HIS A 301 -10.58 -6.97 -20.61
C HIS A 301 -10.92 -6.21 -21.91
N GLY A 302 -11.00 -6.92 -23.03
CA GLY A 302 -11.61 -6.39 -24.26
C GLY A 302 -13.06 -5.97 -24.01
N GLU A 303 -13.60 -5.11 -24.87
CA GLU A 303 -15.00 -4.68 -24.80
C GLU A 303 -15.94 -5.90 -24.65
N SER A 304 -16.89 -5.81 -23.71
CA SER A 304 -17.89 -6.86 -23.46
C SER A 304 -19.28 -6.44 -23.91
N GLU A 305 -20.19 -7.41 -24.03
CA GLU A 305 -21.58 -7.16 -24.40
C GLU A 305 -22.27 -6.14 -23.47
N LEU A 306 -22.02 -6.20 -22.15
CA LEU A 306 -22.57 -5.20 -21.22
C LEU A 306 -21.96 -3.81 -21.38
N ASN A 307 -20.72 -3.70 -21.87
CA ASN A 307 -20.15 -2.37 -22.14
C ASN A 307 -20.90 -1.68 -23.28
N ILE A 308 -21.23 -2.40 -24.35
CA ILE A 308 -21.96 -1.87 -25.52
C ILE A 308 -23.30 -1.25 -25.09
N VAL A 309 -24.01 -1.90 -24.17
CA VAL A 309 -25.30 -1.43 -23.67
C VAL A 309 -25.20 -0.55 -22.41
N GLY A 310 -23.98 -0.17 -21.99
CA GLY A 310 -23.75 0.75 -20.88
C GLY A 310 -24.10 0.19 -19.50
N LYS A 311 -24.14 -1.14 -19.33
CA LYS A 311 -24.45 -1.82 -18.07
C LYS A 311 -23.20 -2.12 -17.26
N ILE A 312 -23.30 -2.02 -15.93
CA ILE A 312 -22.20 -2.32 -15.00
C ILE A 312 -22.26 -3.76 -14.49
N GLY A 313 -21.13 -4.28 -14.00
CA GLY A 313 -21.08 -5.59 -13.34
C GLY A 313 -21.19 -6.79 -14.29
N GLY A 314 -21.84 -7.86 -13.81
CA GLY A 314 -22.17 -9.09 -14.52
C GLY A 314 -20.96 -9.93 -14.92
N ASN A 315 -21.25 -10.98 -15.70
CA ASN A 315 -20.23 -11.88 -16.26
C ASN A 315 -20.43 -12.13 -17.78
N PRO A 316 -20.55 -11.08 -18.60
CA PRO A 316 -20.75 -11.21 -20.05
C PRO A 316 -19.52 -11.78 -20.76
N ASP A 317 -19.78 -12.28 -21.96
CA ASP A 317 -18.76 -12.59 -22.96
C ASP A 317 -18.21 -11.29 -23.61
N LEU A 318 -17.07 -11.41 -24.29
CA LEU A 318 -16.52 -10.34 -25.12
C LEU A 318 -17.41 -10.05 -26.33
N SER A 319 -17.45 -8.78 -26.74
CA SER A 319 -17.96 -8.40 -28.04
C SER A 319 -17.03 -8.81 -29.17
N GLU A 320 -17.47 -8.68 -30.43
CA GLU A 320 -16.60 -8.91 -31.59
C GLU A 320 -15.34 -8.04 -31.53
N ARG A 321 -15.47 -6.76 -31.19
CA ARG A 321 -14.34 -5.83 -31.01
C ARG A 321 -13.47 -6.22 -29.81
N GLY A 322 -14.07 -6.71 -28.73
CA GLY A 322 -13.34 -7.23 -27.58
C GLY A 322 -12.51 -8.48 -27.91
N ALA A 323 -13.04 -9.38 -28.73
CA ALA A 323 -12.34 -10.56 -29.21
C ALA A 323 -11.20 -10.18 -30.19
N GLU A 324 -11.42 -9.20 -31.06
CA GLU A 324 -10.36 -8.60 -31.88
C GLU A 324 -9.24 -8.01 -31.01
N TYR A 325 -9.60 -7.29 -29.93
CA TYR A 325 -8.64 -6.75 -28.99
C TYR A 325 -7.81 -7.83 -28.30
N GLY A 326 -8.43 -8.93 -27.85
CA GLY A 326 -7.70 -10.05 -27.27
C GLY A 326 -6.63 -10.61 -28.21
N LYS A 327 -6.94 -10.73 -29.52
CA LYS A 327 -5.98 -11.17 -30.54
C LYS A 327 -4.83 -10.17 -30.72
N SER A 328 -5.15 -8.87 -30.79
CA SER A 328 -4.13 -7.81 -30.93
C SER A 328 -3.25 -7.68 -29.69
N LEU A 329 -3.82 -7.82 -28.49
CA LEU A 329 -3.08 -7.86 -27.23
C LEU A 329 -2.08 -9.02 -27.22
N ALA A 330 -2.52 -10.23 -27.61
CA ALA A 330 -1.63 -11.39 -27.71
C ALA A 330 -0.48 -11.17 -28.71
N LYS A 331 -0.79 -10.60 -29.88
CA LYS A 331 0.22 -10.25 -30.88
C LYS A 331 1.22 -9.22 -30.36
N TYR A 332 0.74 -8.18 -29.68
CA TYR A 332 1.59 -7.16 -29.08
C TYR A 332 2.51 -7.75 -28.02
N ILE A 333 1.97 -8.51 -27.07
CA ILE A 333 2.75 -9.12 -25.98
C ILE A 333 3.81 -10.08 -26.53
N LYS A 334 3.46 -10.87 -27.54
CA LYS A 334 4.42 -11.75 -28.23
C LYS A 334 5.55 -10.96 -28.90
N SER A 335 5.24 -9.79 -29.48
CA SER A 335 6.26 -8.95 -30.14
C SER A 335 7.19 -8.24 -29.17
N GLN A 336 6.84 -8.13 -27.87
CA GLN A 336 7.70 -7.52 -26.86
C GLN A 336 8.81 -8.47 -26.36
N ASP A 337 8.76 -9.76 -26.69
CA ASP A 337 9.73 -10.79 -26.27
C ASP A 337 10.06 -10.75 -24.75
N ILE A 338 9.00 -10.68 -23.93
CA ILE A 338 9.15 -10.46 -22.49
C ILE A 338 9.52 -11.78 -21.79
N LYS A 339 10.75 -11.86 -21.29
CA LYS A 339 11.23 -13.01 -20.53
C LYS A 339 10.46 -13.19 -19.21
N ASN A 340 10.11 -14.43 -18.90
CA ASN A 340 9.46 -14.84 -17.65
C ASN A 340 8.17 -14.06 -17.35
N LEU A 341 7.40 -13.71 -18.39
CA LEU A 341 6.12 -13.04 -18.23
C LEU A 341 5.11 -13.95 -17.52
N ARG A 342 4.40 -13.41 -16.53
CA ARG A 342 3.22 -14.04 -15.91
C ARG A 342 1.97 -13.25 -16.26
N ILE A 343 0.85 -13.93 -16.46
CA ILE A 343 -0.43 -13.31 -16.80
C ILE A 343 -1.41 -13.52 -15.66
N TRP A 344 -1.98 -12.43 -15.15
CA TRP A 344 -3.02 -12.50 -14.13
C TRP A 344 -4.35 -12.04 -14.68
N THR A 345 -5.38 -12.83 -14.44
CA THR A 345 -6.76 -12.47 -14.77
C THR A 345 -7.63 -12.51 -13.54
N SER A 346 -8.81 -11.92 -13.66
CA SER A 346 -9.90 -12.22 -12.72
C SER A 346 -10.52 -13.60 -13.02
N TYR A 347 -11.57 -13.96 -12.28
CA TYR A 347 -12.39 -15.15 -12.56
C TYR A 347 -13.55 -14.88 -13.55
N LEU A 348 -13.68 -13.65 -14.07
CA LEU A 348 -14.78 -13.26 -14.95
C LEU A 348 -14.43 -13.56 -16.41
N LYS A 349 -15.39 -14.07 -17.18
CA LYS A 349 -15.20 -14.60 -18.54
C LYS A 349 -14.42 -13.65 -19.43
N ARG A 350 -14.79 -12.38 -19.44
CA ARG A 350 -14.18 -11.34 -20.28
C ARG A 350 -12.67 -11.19 -20.09
N THR A 351 -12.12 -11.29 -18.87
CA THR A 351 -10.66 -11.21 -18.67
C THR A 351 -9.95 -12.47 -19.15
N ILE A 352 -10.55 -13.64 -18.89
CA ILE A 352 -10.05 -14.95 -19.31
C ILE A 352 -10.03 -15.07 -20.84
N GLN A 353 -11.12 -14.66 -21.51
CA GLN A 353 -11.22 -14.66 -22.97
C GLN A 353 -10.19 -13.71 -23.60
N THR A 354 -9.98 -12.53 -23.00
CA THR A 354 -8.99 -11.54 -23.47
C THR A 354 -7.57 -12.09 -23.42
N ALA A 355 -7.22 -12.81 -22.36
CA ALA A 355 -5.89 -13.38 -22.17
C ALA A 355 -5.66 -14.73 -22.88
N SER A 356 -6.71 -15.34 -23.44
CA SER A 356 -6.66 -16.73 -23.94
C SER A 356 -5.62 -16.98 -25.04
N GLY A 357 -5.29 -15.97 -25.85
CA GLY A 357 -4.31 -16.07 -26.93
C GLY A 357 -2.85 -15.84 -26.49
N ILE A 358 -2.59 -15.55 -25.21
CA ILE A 358 -1.25 -15.20 -24.71
C ILE A 358 -0.54 -16.45 -24.20
N GLU A 359 0.59 -16.78 -24.85
CA GLU A 359 1.45 -17.92 -24.52
C GLU A 359 2.37 -17.61 -23.32
N ALA A 360 1.80 -17.60 -22.11
CA ALA A 360 2.55 -17.44 -20.86
C ALA A 360 1.78 -18.10 -19.69
N PRO A 361 2.45 -18.46 -18.57
CA PRO A 361 1.76 -18.98 -17.39
C PRO A 361 0.66 -18.01 -16.91
N GLN A 362 -0.57 -18.51 -16.82
CA GLN A 362 -1.74 -17.72 -16.44
C GLN A 362 -2.25 -18.12 -15.05
N GLU A 363 -2.57 -17.12 -14.23
CA GLU A 363 -3.14 -17.29 -12.89
C GLU A 363 -4.43 -16.49 -12.74
N ARG A 364 -5.39 -17.09 -12.03
CA ARG A 364 -6.69 -16.47 -11.78
C ARG A 364 -6.78 -16.01 -10.34
N TRP A 365 -7.08 -14.74 -10.14
CA TRP A 365 -7.19 -14.13 -8.82
C TRP A 365 -8.62 -13.66 -8.61
N LYS A 366 -9.32 -14.21 -7.61
CA LYS A 366 -10.68 -13.75 -7.27
C LYS A 366 -10.66 -12.29 -6.80
N ALA A 367 -9.57 -11.88 -6.14
CA ALA A 367 -9.28 -10.50 -5.77
C ALA A 367 -9.19 -9.53 -6.96
N LEU A 368 -9.05 -10.01 -8.20
CA LEU A 368 -9.09 -9.19 -9.41
C LEU A 368 -10.48 -9.08 -10.06
N ASN A 369 -11.54 -9.66 -9.47
CA ASN A 369 -12.91 -9.46 -9.99
C ASN A 369 -13.30 -7.98 -9.92
N GLU A 370 -14.17 -7.54 -10.83
CA GLU A 370 -14.67 -6.15 -10.81
C GLU A 370 -15.35 -5.84 -9.47
N ILE A 371 -15.44 -4.56 -9.13
CA ILE A 371 -16.22 -4.10 -7.98
C ILE A 371 -17.65 -4.65 -8.05
N ASP A 372 -18.12 -5.23 -6.94
CA ASP A 372 -19.48 -5.74 -6.82
C ASP A 372 -20.47 -4.58 -6.64
N ALA A 373 -21.33 -4.35 -7.63
CA ALA A 373 -22.36 -3.31 -7.58
C ALA A 373 -23.63 -3.75 -6.82
N GLY A 374 -23.65 -4.97 -6.25
CA GLY A 374 -24.73 -5.49 -5.43
C GLY A 374 -26.10 -5.39 -6.11
N ALA A 375 -27.04 -4.68 -5.49
CA ALA A 375 -28.38 -4.45 -6.03
C ALA A 375 -28.41 -3.68 -7.37
N CYS A 376 -27.29 -3.10 -7.80
CA CYS A 376 -27.13 -2.35 -9.04
C CYS A 376 -26.38 -3.13 -10.15
N GLU A 377 -26.08 -4.41 -9.94
CA GLU A 377 -25.50 -5.28 -10.98
C GLU A 377 -26.38 -5.34 -12.24
N GLU A 378 -25.75 -5.36 -13.41
CA GLU A 378 -26.39 -5.44 -14.74
C GLU A 378 -27.37 -4.29 -15.07
N MET A 379 -27.23 -3.15 -14.39
CA MET A 379 -27.96 -1.92 -14.65
C MET A 379 -27.08 -0.86 -15.34
N THR A 380 -27.70 0.00 -16.13
CA THR A 380 -27.11 1.25 -16.64
C THR A 380 -27.11 2.31 -15.55
N TYR A 381 -26.25 3.33 -15.67
CA TYR A 381 -26.29 4.47 -14.75
C TYR A 381 -27.64 5.22 -14.78
N GLN A 382 -28.32 5.25 -15.93
CA GLN A 382 -29.66 5.84 -16.06
C GLN A 382 -30.70 5.03 -15.27
N GLU A 383 -30.67 3.70 -15.36
CA GLU A 383 -31.56 2.83 -14.58
C GLU A 383 -31.30 2.98 -13.08
N ILE A 384 -30.04 3.11 -12.65
CA ILE A 384 -29.68 3.32 -11.25
C ILE A 384 -30.19 4.69 -10.77
N ALA A 385 -30.00 5.76 -11.55
CA ALA A 385 -30.50 7.09 -11.20
C ALA A 385 -32.03 7.11 -11.06
N ASN A 386 -32.75 6.37 -11.91
CA ASN A 386 -34.21 6.28 -11.86
C ASN A 386 -34.72 5.41 -10.69
N LYS A 387 -34.08 4.26 -10.45
CA LYS A 387 -34.53 3.27 -9.46
C LYS A 387 -34.04 3.58 -8.04
N TYR A 388 -32.83 4.13 -7.93
CA TYR A 388 -32.13 4.42 -6.68
C TYR A 388 -31.51 5.83 -6.70
N PRO A 389 -32.32 6.91 -6.83
CA PRO A 389 -31.79 8.27 -6.99
C PRO A 389 -30.91 8.73 -5.82
N GLY A 390 -31.27 8.36 -4.58
CA GLY A 390 -30.46 8.67 -3.39
C GLY A 390 -29.10 7.98 -3.40
N GLU A 391 -29.06 6.71 -3.81
CA GLU A 391 -27.81 5.95 -3.94
C GLU A 391 -26.91 6.51 -5.04
N PHE A 392 -27.51 6.90 -6.17
CA PHE A 392 -26.80 7.52 -7.28
C PHE A 392 -26.13 8.84 -6.86
N ALA A 393 -26.85 9.71 -6.14
CA ALA A 393 -26.31 10.95 -5.60
C ALA A 393 -25.23 10.70 -4.52
N ALA A 394 -25.49 9.81 -3.55
CA ALA A 394 -24.54 9.48 -2.50
C ALA A 394 -23.21 8.95 -3.06
N ARG A 395 -23.27 8.16 -4.13
CA ARG A 395 -22.07 7.69 -4.84
C ARG A 395 -21.29 8.81 -5.51
N ASP A 396 -21.95 9.83 -6.02
CA ASP A 396 -21.27 10.97 -6.64
C ASP A 396 -20.59 11.87 -5.60
N GLU A 397 -21.23 12.05 -4.45
CA GLU A 397 -20.70 12.85 -3.33
C GLU A 397 -19.43 12.23 -2.74
N ASN A 398 -19.44 10.91 -2.49
CA ASN A 398 -18.34 10.23 -1.83
C ASN A 398 -18.03 8.87 -2.49
N LYS A 399 -17.61 8.90 -3.76
CA LYS A 399 -17.40 7.71 -4.58
C LYS A 399 -16.42 6.69 -4.03
N TYR A 400 -15.45 7.10 -3.22
CA TYR A 400 -14.47 6.19 -2.64
C TYR A 400 -15.07 5.34 -1.52
N HIS A 401 -15.72 5.99 -0.54
CA HIS A 401 -16.29 5.31 0.62
C HIS A 401 -17.73 4.82 0.41
N TYR A 402 -18.42 5.29 -0.64
CA TYR A 402 -19.74 4.79 -1.01
C TYR A 402 -19.69 3.29 -1.27
N ARG A 403 -20.50 2.53 -0.53
CA ARG A 403 -20.69 1.09 -0.70
C ARG A 403 -22.04 0.85 -1.36
N TYR A 404 -22.06 0.14 -2.49
CA TYR A 404 -23.31 -0.29 -3.10
C TYR A 404 -24.14 -1.14 -2.12
N PRO A 405 -25.49 -1.05 -2.14
CA PRO A 405 -26.33 -1.93 -1.34
C PRO A 405 -26.05 -3.41 -1.67
N ASN A 406 -25.62 -4.17 -0.65
CA ASN A 406 -25.17 -5.56 -0.77
C ASN A 406 -23.95 -5.75 -1.71
N GLY A 407 -23.15 -4.72 -1.91
CA GLY A 407 -21.95 -4.74 -2.75
C GLY A 407 -20.73 -4.16 -2.04
N GLU A 408 -19.81 -3.63 -2.85
CA GLU A 408 -18.51 -3.11 -2.43
C GLU A 408 -18.41 -1.58 -2.58
N SER A 409 -17.49 -0.97 -1.82
CA SER A 409 -16.92 0.35 -2.07
C SER A 409 -15.53 0.24 -2.73
N TYR A 410 -14.93 1.37 -3.12
CA TYR A 410 -13.51 1.37 -3.52
C TYR A 410 -12.58 1.04 -2.34
N GLU A 411 -12.99 1.36 -1.12
CA GLU A 411 -12.27 1.01 0.11
C GLU A 411 -12.25 -0.52 0.34
N ASP A 412 -13.39 -1.21 0.15
CA ASP A 412 -13.43 -2.68 0.17
C ASP A 412 -12.52 -3.29 -0.90
N LEU A 413 -12.54 -2.68 -2.10
CA LEU A 413 -11.75 -3.10 -3.23
C LEU A 413 -10.24 -2.98 -2.94
N VAL A 414 -9.81 -1.87 -2.34
CA VAL A 414 -8.42 -1.67 -1.88
C VAL A 414 -8.03 -2.75 -0.87
N ALA A 415 -8.87 -3.01 0.14
CA ALA A 415 -8.58 -4.02 1.16
C ALA A 415 -8.38 -5.42 0.56
N ARG A 416 -9.21 -5.84 -0.41
CA ARG A 416 -9.03 -7.15 -1.07
C ARG A 416 -7.90 -7.19 -2.11
N LEU A 417 -7.48 -6.05 -2.63
CA LEU A 417 -6.38 -5.95 -3.59
C LEU A 417 -5.00 -5.91 -2.94
N GLU A 418 -4.93 -5.73 -1.62
CA GLU A 418 -3.66 -5.70 -0.91
C GLU A 418 -2.75 -6.91 -1.21
N PRO A 419 -3.22 -8.18 -1.18
CA PRO A 419 -2.38 -9.32 -1.55
C PRO A 419 -1.88 -9.27 -3.00
N VAL A 420 -2.66 -8.68 -3.91
CA VAL A 420 -2.26 -8.50 -5.32
C VAL A 420 -1.13 -7.48 -5.40
N ILE A 421 -1.21 -6.36 -4.67
CA ILE A 421 -0.13 -5.36 -4.61
C ILE A 421 1.16 -5.96 -4.06
N MET A 422 1.08 -6.75 -2.99
CA MET A 422 2.26 -7.42 -2.42
C MET A 422 2.92 -8.37 -3.43
N GLU A 423 2.12 -9.12 -4.19
CA GLU A 423 2.67 -10.00 -5.22
C GLU A 423 3.22 -9.20 -6.42
N LEU A 424 2.61 -8.08 -6.81
CA LEU A 424 3.17 -7.17 -7.85
C LEU A 424 4.49 -6.53 -7.41
N GLU A 425 4.66 -6.30 -6.11
CA GLU A 425 5.93 -5.81 -5.55
C GLU A 425 7.03 -6.87 -5.59
N ARG A 426 6.66 -8.14 -5.45
CA ARG A 426 7.57 -9.30 -5.44
C ARG A 426 7.96 -9.77 -6.85
N GLN A 427 7.05 -9.67 -7.80
CA GLN A 427 7.22 -10.20 -9.14
C GLN A 427 7.98 -9.25 -10.06
N LYS A 428 8.58 -9.80 -11.11
CA LYS A 428 9.25 -9.03 -12.17
C LYS A 428 8.25 -8.61 -13.25
N ASN A 429 8.14 -9.38 -14.32
CA ASN A 429 7.32 -9.04 -15.48
C ASN A 429 5.94 -9.68 -15.36
N VAL A 430 4.90 -8.85 -15.21
CA VAL A 430 3.52 -9.31 -15.07
C VAL A 430 2.63 -8.51 -16.01
N LEU A 431 1.69 -9.19 -16.70
CA LEU A 431 0.54 -8.57 -17.34
C LEU A 431 -0.71 -8.87 -16.51
N VAL A 432 -1.38 -7.83 -16.03
CA VAL A 432 -2.66 -7.93 -15.32
C VAL A 432 -3.79 -7.53 -16.27
N VAL A 433 -4.66 -8.49 -16.60
CA VAL A 433 -5.90 -8.27 -17.35
C VAL A 433 -7.08 -8.24 -16.38
N ALA A 434 -7.59 -7.04 -16.10
CA ALA A 434 -8.60 -6.82 -15.06
C ALA A 434 -9.73 -5.88 -15.54
N HIS A 435 -10.27 -5.06 -14.63
CA HIS A 435 -11.47 -4.26 -14.85
C HIS A 435 -11.26 -2.80 -14.46
N GLN A 436 -12.26 -1.96 -14.69
CA GLN A 436 -12.11 -0.52 -14.57
C GLN A 436 -11.86 -0.09 -13.12
N ALA A 437 -12.69 -0.51 -12.16
CA ALA A 437 -12.49 -0.09 -10.76
C ALA A 437 -11.25 -0.76 -10.14
N VAL A 438 -11.01 -2.03 -10.48
CA VAL A 438 -9.83 -2.78 -10.04
C VAL A 438 -8.52 -2.09 -10.45
N LEU A 439 -8.39 -1.77 -11.74
CA LEU A 439 -7.18 -1.12 -12.25
C LEU A 439 -7.03 0.31 -11.71
N ARG A 440 -8.12 1.03 -11.46
CA ARG A 440 -8.06 2.32 -10.75
C ARG A 440 -7.40 2.18 -9.38
N CYS A 441 -7.80 1.19 -8.57
CA CYS A 441 -7.18 0.97 -7.26
C CYS A 441 -5.70 0.60 -7.37
N ILE A 442 -5.34 -0.31 -8.29
CA ILE A 442 -3.96 -0.74 -8.49
C ILE A 442 -3.08 0.41 -9.00
N LEU A 443 -3.53 1.15 -10.00
CA LEU A 443 -2.80 2.30 -10.52
C LEU A 443 -2.74 3.43 -9.48
N GLY A 444 -3.77 3.58 -8.66
CA GLY A 444 -3.77 4.49 -7.52
C GLY A 444 -2.60 4.27 -6.56
N TYR A 445 -2.25 3.02 -6.30
CA TYR A 445 -1.05 2.66 -5.53
C TYR A 445 0.23 3.13 -6.22
N PHE A 446 0.45 2.74 -7.48
CA PHE A 446 1.69 3.05 -8.20
C PHE A 446 1.85 4.54 -8.54
N PHE A 447 0.75 5.26 -8.72
CA PHE A 447 0.73 6.68 -9.03
C PHE A 447 0.69 7.56 -7.78
N ASN A 448 0.64 6.96 -6.59
CA ASN A 448 0.51 7.65 -5.30
C ASN A 448 -0.67 8.65 -5.29
N LYS A 449 -1.85 8.16 -5.66
CA LYS A 449 -3.08 8.95 -5.77
C LYS A 449 -3.88 8.95 -4.49
N SER A 450 -4.52 10.07 -4.18
CA SER A 450 -5.38 10.19 -3.00
C SER A 450 -6.66 9.37 -3.17
N THR A 451 -7.36 9.11 -2.05
CA THR A 451 -8.65 8.40 -2.06
C THR A 451 -9.70 9.14 -2.89
N GLU A 452 -9.63 10.48 -2.99
CA GLU A 452 -10.54 11.25 -3.86
C GLU A 452 -10.21 11.11 -5.35
N GLU A 453 -8.95 10.89 -5.70
CA GLU A 453 -8.50 10.76 -7.10
C GLU A 453 -8.72 9.34 -7.66
N ILE A 454 -8.50 8.30 -6.84
CA ILE A 454 -8.53 6.88 -7.25
C ILE A 454 -9.77 6.52 -8.10
N PRO A 455 -11.02 6.83 -7.67
CA PRO A 455 -12.23 6.44 -8.41
C PRO A 455 -12.41 7.10 -9.78
N TYR A 456 -11.54 8.05 -10.13
CA TYR A 456 -11.59 8.85 -11.35
C TYR A 456 -10.35 8.72 -12.24
N ILE A 457 -9.39 7.84 -11.89
CA ILE A 457 -8.28 7.52 -12.80
C ILE A 457 -8.85 7.00 -14.13
N LYS A 458 -8.36 7.52 -15.25
CA LYS A 458 -8.76 7.07 -16.59
C LYS A 458 -8.08 5.74 -16.90
N VAL A 459 -8.88 4.72 -17.23
CA VAL A 459 -8.43 3.39 -17.63
C VAL A 459 -9.26 2.96 -18.85
N PRO A 460 -8.89 3.40 -20.06
CA PRO A 460 -9.69 3.15 -21.25
C PRO A 460 -9.69 1.67 -21.65
N LEU A 461 -10.73 1.26 -22.39
CA LEU A 461 -10.73 -0.02 -23.07
C LEU A 461 -9.65 -0.03 -24.17
N HIS A 462 -9.23 -1.23 -24.53
CA HIS A 462 -8.33 -1.51 -25.66
C HIS A 462 -6.97 -0.80 -25.64
N THR A 463 -6.52 -0.43 -24.44
CA THR A 463 -5.27 0.28 -24.21
C THR A 463 -4.44 -0.48 -23.18
N ILE A 464 -3.17 -0.71 -23.50
CA ILE A 464 -2.19 -1.27 -22.58
C ILE A 464 -1.56 -0.12 -21.80
N ILE A 465 -1.46 -0.26 -20.48
CA ILE A 465 -0.74 0.66 -19.61
C ILE A 465 0.55 -0.03 -19.21
N LYS A 466 1.67 0.40 -19.79
CA LYS A 466 3.01 -0.10 -19.49
C LYS A 466 3.62 0.76 -18.38
N LEU A 467 3.94 0.13 -17.26
CA LEU A 467 4.46 0.78 -16.06
C LEU A 467 5.88 0.28 -15.77
N THR A 468 6.82 1.20 -15.66
CA THR A 468 8.21 0.91 -15.27
C THR A 468 8.53 1.66 -13.99
N PRO A 469 8.65 0.97 -12.84
CA PRO A 469 9.02 1.62 -11.58
C PRO A 469 10.40 2.24 -11.67
N ILE A 470 10.54 3.47 -11.18
CA ILE A 470 11.80 4.20 -11.03
C ILE A 470 11.94 4.64 -9.56
N ALA A 471 13.10 5.13 -9.15
CA ALA A 471 13.35 5.41 -7.73
C ALA A 471 12.37 6.42 -7.09
N TYR A 472 11.85 7.36 -7.89
CA TYR A 472 10.98 8.44 -7.42
C TYR A 472 9.54 8.34 -7.90
N GLY A 473 9.13 7.21 -8.50
CA GLY A 473 7.78 7.04 -9.03
C GLY A 473 7.70 5.94 -10.07
N CYS A 474 6.90 6.15 -11.11
CA CYS A 474 6.75 5.21 -12.22
C CYS A 474 6.75 5.97 -13.54
N HIS A 475 7.48 5.46 -14.54
CA HIS A 475 7.25 5.84 -15.93
C HIS A 475 6.05 5.07 -16.48
N VAL A 476 5.08 5.79 -17.05
CA VAL A 476 3.82 5.22 -17.53
C VAL A 476 3.65 5.52 -19.00
N GLN A 477 3.33 4.51 -19.79
CA GLN A 477 3.02 4.65 -21.20
C GLN A 477 1.66 4.02 -21.51
N TYR A 478 0.79 4.79 -22.15
CA TYR A 478 -0.50 4.30 -22.68
C TYR A 478 -0.30 3.89 -24.15
N ILE A 479 -0.72 2.69 -24.48
CA ILE A 479 -0.49 2.07 -25.79
C ILE A 479 -1.84 1.58 -26.32
N PRO A 480 -2.60 2.43 -27.05
CA PRO A 480 -3.83 2.03 -27.69
C PRO A 480 -3.53 1.08 -28.87
N LEU A 481 -4.28 -0.02 -29.00
CA LEU A 481 -4.06 -1.01 -30.06
C LEU A 481 -4.85 -0.74 -31.35
N GLY A 482 -5.44 0.45 -31.49
CA GLY A 482 -6.16 0.87 -32.70
C GLY A 482 -7.53 0.22 -32.92
N ILE A 483 -8.06 -0.49 -31.93
CA ILE A 483 -9.39 -1.13 -31.99
C ILE A 483 -10.39 -0.28 -31.22
N LYS A 484 -11.44 0.18 -31.89
CA LYS A 484 -12.48 1.02 -31.28
C LYS A 484 -13.17 0.30 -30.12
N ALA A 485 -13.57 1.06 -29.11
CA ALA A 485 -14.40 0.60 -28.00
C ALA A 485 -15.29 1.76 -27.52
N VAL A 486 -16.38 1.44 -26.84
CA VAL A 486 -17.18 2.44 -26.12
C VAL A 486 -16.37 3.06 -24.97
N ASP A 487 -16.65 4.32 -24.64
CA ASP A 487 -16.13 4.91 -23.40
C ASP A 487 -17.03 4.55 -22.22
N THR A 488 -16.40 4.11 -21.13
CA THR A 488 -17.07 3.74 -19.87
C THR A 488 -16.64 4.66 -18.72
N HIS A 489 -15.88 5.71 -19.01
CA HIS A 489 -15.44 6.69 -18.04
C HIS A 489 -16.55 7.72 -17.79
N ARG A 490 -17.07 7.74 -16.56
CA ARG A 490 -17.90 8.86 -16.08
C ARG A 490 -17.03 9.81 -15.24
N PRO A 491 -16.84 11.08 -15.64
CA PRO A 491 -16.09 12.06 -14.84
C PRO A 491 -16.82 12.38 -13.53
N LYS A 492 -16.13 13.08 -12.62
CA LYS A 492 -16.76 13.57 -11.39
C LYS A 492 -17.78 14.65 -11.77
N PRO A 493 -19.08 14.47 -11.48
CA PRO A 493 -20.09 15.44 -11.87
C PRO A 493 -19.93 16.72 -11.06
N LYS A 494 -20.28 17.87 -11.66
CA LYS A 494 -20.27 19.16 -10.94
C LYS A 494 -21.35 19.22 -9.85
N ILE A 495 -22.47 18.54 -10.08
CA ILE A 495 -23.61 18.45 -9.16
C ILE A 495 -23.90 16.97 -8.94
N ALA A 496 -23.89 16.52 -7.69
CA ALA A 496 -24.15 15.10 -7.40
C ALA A 496 -25.55 14.68 -7.85
N GLY A 497 -25.67 13.45 -8.36
CA GLY A 497 -26.95 12.88 -8.78
C GLY A 497 -27.42 13.32 -10.17
N THR A 498 -26.65 14.14 -10.89
CA THR A 498 -26.98 14.49 -12.27
C THR A 498 -26.35 13.53 -13.27
N LEU A 499 -27.12 13.22 -14.32
CA LEU A 499 -26.60 12.64 -15.53
C LEU A 499 -26.28 13.82 -16.45
N GLU A 500 -25.01 14.18 -16.58
CA GLU A 500 -24.60 15.17 -17.58
C GLU A 500 -24.96 14.60 -18.96
N THR A 501 -25.90 15.25 -19.65
CA THR A 501 -26.56 14.72 -20.86
C THR A 501 -25.70 14.76 -22.12
N ASP A 502 -24.50 15.37 -22.09
CA ASP A 502 -23.78 15.72 -23.33
C ASP A 502 -22.30 15.31 -23.38
N ALA A 503 -21.83 14.39 -22.54
CA ALA A 503 -20.41 13.98 -22.53
C ALA A 503 -20.08 12.70 -23.32
N TYR A 504 -21.04 12.10 -24.03
CA TYR A 504 -20.81 10.89 -24.85
C TYR A 504 -20.52 11.18 -26.34
N GLN A 505 -20.16 12.42 -26.68
CA GLN A 505 -19.71 12.76 -28.04
C GLN A 505 -18.18 12.73 -28.11
N ASP A 506 -17.65 11.68 -28.75
CA ASP A 506 -16.45 11.68 -29.58
C ASP A 506 -15.28 12.59 -29.18
N GLU A 507 -14.82 12.56 -27.92
CA GLU A 507 -13.45 12.99 -27.62
C GLU A 507 -12.49 11.87 -28.02
N PHE A 508 -12.09 11.90 -29.30
CA PHE A 508 -10.99 11.12 -29.82
C PHE A 508 -9.71 11.43 -29.02
N PHE A 509 -8.96 10.37 -28.69
CA PHE A 509 -7.66 10.42 -28.04
C PHE A 509 -6.63 11.12 -28.95
N GLU A 510 -6.47 12.44 -28.82
CA GLU A 510 -5.31 13.18 -29.38
C GLU A 510 -4.43 13.83 -28.32
N ASP A 511 -4.92 14.13 -27.13
CA ASP A 511 -4.07 14.68 -26.08
C ASP A 511 -3.63 13.55 -25.16
N TYR A 512 -2.35 13.17 -25.18
CA TYR A 512 -1.50 12.70 -24.06
C TYR A 512 -0.21 12.06 -24.62
N LEU A 513 0.59 12.88 -25.31
CA LEU A 513 2.03 12.70 -25.50
C LEU A 513 2.74 13.82 -24.73
N TYR A 514 2.79 13.74 -23.40
CA TYR A 514 3.74 14.50 -22.56
C TYR A 514 4.08 13.72 -21.30
#